data_AF-A0A2P6RFR5-F1
#
_entry.id   AF-A0A2P6RFR5-F1
#
_cell.length_a   1.000
_cell.length_b   1.000
_cell.length_c   1.000
_cell.angle_alpha   90.00
_cell.angle_beta   90.00
_cell.angle_gamma   90.00
#
_symmetry.space_group_name_H-M   'P 1'
#
loop_
_entity.id
_entity.type
_entity.pdbx_description
1 polymer ?
#
loop_
_entity_poly.entity_id
_entity_poly.type
_entity_poly.pdbx_seq_one_letter_code
_entity_poly.pdbx_strand_id
1 'polypeptide(L)'
;MKLVLHAKKRNCFYNADEDSNLAQAITAALLELDQLHSLLNIDSLLFKNAIWKVCFTHDFLNSITKVKDIVILCEVLALLTKLLSGWRQPLEDKGTLVYDGTSAQLLEKYKIKGNLNPIWTVDILQGNVHYIQIMKFWDILPFCHIPKLAKRLDIVFGNFTVDKMNHCRYKCIDRILLFQ
;
A
#
# COMPACT_ATOMS: atom_id res chain seq x y z
N MET A 1 -1.18 -8.28 -38.90
CA MET A 1 -1.75 -8.08 -37.55
C MET A 1 -3.28 -7.87 -37.61
N LYS A 2 -4.06 -8.82 -38.16
CA LYS A 2 -5.53 -8.67 -38.35
C LYS A 2 -6.37 -9.38 -37.28
N LEU A 3 -5.84 -10.45 -36.66
CA LEU A 3 -6.55 -11.26 -35.67
C LEU A 3 -6.82 -10.50 -34.37
N VAL A 4 -5.80 -9.84 -33.82
CA VAL A 4 -5.89 -9.11 -32.54
C VAL A 4 -6.90 -7.96 -32.63
N LEU A 5 -6.91 -7.22 -33.74
CA LEU A 5 -7.87 -6.14 -33.99
C LEU A 5 -9.31 -6.67 -34.11
N HIS A 6 -9.50 -7.83 -34.74
CA HIS A 6 -10.82 -8.48 -34.82
C HIS A 6 -11.32 -8.98 -33.47
N ALA A 7 -10.43 -9.53 -32.64
CA ALA A 7 -10.77 -9.98 -31.29
C ALA A 7 -11.18 -8.80 -30.39
N LYS A 8 -10.45 -7.68 -30.45
CA LYS A 8 -10.79 -6.44 -29.73
C LYS A 8 -12.13 -5.85 -30.19
N LYS A 9 -12.41 -5.85 -31.50
CA LYS A 9 -13.67 -5.33 -32.07
C LYS A 9 -14.89 -6.18 -31.69
N ARG A 10 -14.70 -7.43 -31.27
CA ARG A 10 -15.76 -8.37 -30.88
C ARG A 10 -15.91 -8.54 -29.37
N ASN A 11 -15.17 -7.78 -28.54
CA ASN A 11 -15.06 -8.01 -27.09
C ASN A 11 -14.64 -9.45 -26.71
N CYS A 12 -13.90 -10.13 -27.58
CA CYS A 12 -13.36 -11.48 -27.33
C CYS A 12 -11.86 -11.47 -27.06
N PHE A 13 -11.26 -10.30 -26.92
CA PHE A 13 -9.88 -10.15 -26.50
C PHE A 13 -9.85 -10.11 -24.98
N TYR A 14 -9.58 -11.26 -24.35
CA TYR A 14 -9.34 -11.36 -22.92
C TYR A 14 -7.85 -11.21 -22.69
N ASN A 15 -7.46 -10.07 -22.11
CA ASN A 15 -6.10 -9.87 -21.66
C ASN A 15 -5.95 -10.69 -20.37
N ALA A 16 -5.17 -11.78 -20.38
CA ALA A 16 -4.95 -12.59 -19.19
C ALA A 16 -4.34 -11.77 -18.03
N ASP A 17 -3.74 -10.61 -18.35
CA ASP A 17 -3.21 -9.62 -17.42
C ASP A 17 -4.27 -8.70 -16.78
N GLU A 18 -5.50 -8.65 -17.31
CA GLU A 18 -6.62 -7.85 -16.78
C GLU A 18 -7.62 -8.68 -15.97
N ASP A 19 -7.47 -10.00 -15.92
CA ASP A 19 -8.38 -10.86 -15.18
C ASP A 19 -8.02 -10.83 -13.69
N SER A 20 -8.67 -9.91 -12.95
CA SER A 20 -8.57 -9.80 -11.49
C SER A 20 -8.74 -11.15 -10.79
N ASN A 21 -9.50 -12.06 -11.38
CA ASN A 21 -9.73 -13.39 -10.84
C ASN A 21 -8.50 -14.30 -10.97
N LEU A 22 -7.75 -14.21 -12.07
CA LEU A 22 -6.54 -15.01 -12.30
C LEU A 22 -5.41 -14.54 -11.40
N ALA A 23 -5.18 -13.22 -11.29
CA ALA A 23 -4.18 -12.68 -10.38
C ALA A 23 -4.49 -13.04 -8.92
N GLN A 24 -5.76 -13.01 -8.53
CA GLN A 24 -6.21 -13.41 -7.20
C GLN A 24 -6.05 -14.92 -6.96
N ALA A 25 -6.34 -15.76 -7.96
CA ALA A 25 -6.13 -17.21 -7.88
C ALA A 25 -4.65 -17.59 -7.77
N ILE A 26 -3.78 -16.95 -8.56
CA ILE A 26 -2.32 -17.13 -8.47
C ILE A 26 -1.81 -16.69 -7.09
N THR A 27 -2.30 -15.55 -6.60
CA THR A 27 -1.94 -15.06 -5.25
C THR A 27 -2.37 -16.06 -4.18
N ALA A 28 -3.61 -16.56 -4.23
CA ALA A 28 -4.10 -17.56 -3.28
C ALA A 28 -3.26 -18.85 -3.32
N ALA A 29 -2.95 -19.38 -4.52
CA ALA A 29 -2.10 -20.56 -4.66
C ALA A 29 -0.68 -20.34 -4.11
N LEU A 30 -0.08 -19.16 -4.32
CA LEU A 30 1.23 -18.82 -3.76
C LEU A 30 1.20 -18.67 -2.23
N LEU A 31 0.09 -18.19 -1.66
CA LEU A 31 -0.11 -18.15 -0.22
C LEU A 31 -0.24 -19.55 0.38
N GLU A 32 -0.94 -20.47 -0.29
CA GLU A 32 -1.04 -21.88 0.15
C GLU A 32 0.31 -22.60 0.11
N LEU A 33 1.24 -22.16 -0.74
CA LEU A 33 2.61 -22.65 -0.82
C LEU A 33 3.59 -21.90 0.11
N ASP A 34 3.08 -21.09 1.04
CA ASP A 34 3.85 -20.30 2.01
C ASP A 34 4.89 -19.35 1.35
N GLN A 35 4.59 -18.86 0.14
CA GLN A 35 5.45 -17.95 -0.63
C GLN A 35 5.15 -16.46 -0.37
N LEU A 36 4.64 -16.12 0.81
CA LEU A 36 4.22 -14.75 1.15
C LEU A 36 5.37 -13.74 1.04
N HIS A 37 6.58 -14.12 1.43
CA HIS A 37 7.77 -13.25 1.32
C HIS A 37 8.09 -12.90 -0.13
N SER A 38 7.91 -13.84 -1.06
CA SER A 38 8.11 -13.64 -2.49
C SER A 38 7.07 -12.67 -3.07
N LEU A 39 5.83 -12.70 -2.55
CA LEU A 39 4.75 -11.78 -2.94
C LEU A 39 4.96 -10.35 -2.44
N LEU A 40 5.60 -10.18 -1.28
CA LEU A 40 5.88 -8.86 -0.71
C LEU A 40 7.19 -8.24 -1.22
N ASN A 41 7.90 -8.93 -2.12
CA ASN A 41 9.05 -8.35 -2.81
C ASN A 41 8.58 -7.22 -3.74
N ILE A 42 9.32 -6.11 -3.75
CA ILE A 42 9.07 -4.94 -4.62
C ILE A 42 9.10 -5.36 -6.10
N ASP A 43 9.96 -6.31 -6.46
CA ASP A 43 10.09 -6.82 -7.83
C ASP A 43 9.12 -7.97 -8.13
N SER A 44 8.20 -8.26 -7.21
CA SER A 44 7.21 -9.32 -7.40
C SER A 44 6.21 -8.97 -8.50
N LEU A 45 5.64 -10.01 -9.09
CA LEU A 45 4.55 -9.86 -10.07
C LEU A 45 3.34 -9.11 -9.49
N LEU A 46 3.13 -9.19 -8.17
CA LEU A 46 2.00 -8.54 -7.49
C LEU A 46 2.04 -7.02 -7.65
N PHE A 47 3.24 -6.44 -7.72
CA PHE A 47 3.46 -5.00 -7.82
C PHE A 47 3.95 -4.57 -9.20
N LYS A 48 3.80 -5.40 -10.25
CA LYS A 48 4.24 -5.06 -11.61
C LYS A 48 3.63 -3.77 -12.16
N ASN A 49 2.39 -3.48 -11.74
CA ASN A 49 1.64 -2.28 -12.13
C ASN A 49 1.67 -1.18 -11.05
N ALA A 50 2.49 -1.33 -10.01
CA ALA A 50 2.55 -0.37 -8.92
C ALA A 50 3.05 0.98 -9.45
N ILE A 51 2.26 2.04 -9.23
CA ILE A 51 2.59 3.45 -9.42
C ILE A 51 3.28 4.04 -8.17
N TRP A 52 3.51 3.31 -7.09
CA TRP A 52 4.20 3.85 -5.91
C TRP A 52 5.39 2.98 -5.54
N LYS A 53 6.50 3.63 -5.13
CA LYS A 53 7.56 2.89 -4.44
C LYS A 53 7.01 2.48 -3.09
N VAL A 54 7.27 1.25 -2.68
CA VAL A 54 6.77 0.70 -1.42
C VAL A 54 7.92 0.34 -0.50
N CYS A 55 7.69 0.49 0.80
CA CYS A 55 8.58 0.03 1.85
C CYS A 55 7.75 -0.64 2.95
N PHE A 56 8.16 -1.84 3.37
CA PHE A 56 7.55 -2.56 4.48
C PHE A 56 8.51 -2.55 5.67
N THR A 57 8.03 -2.18 6.85
CA THR A 57 8.81 -2.31 8.08
C THR A 57 8.91 -3.79 8.51
N HIS A 58 9.85 -4.07 9.41
CA HIS A 58 9.93 -5.39 10.03
C HIS A 58 8.66 -5.74 10.82
N ASP A 59 8.08 -4.76 11.53
CA ASP A 59 6.81 -4.93 12.27
C ASP A 59 5.68 -5.37 11.31
N PHE A 60 5.54 -4.73 10.14
CA PHE A 60 4.56 -5.12 9.14
C PHE A 60 4.79 -6.54 8.61
N LEU A 61 6.02 -6.88 8.22
CA LEU A 61 6.37 -8.21 7.71
C LEU A 61 6.12 -9.31 8.76
N ASN A 62 6.38 -9.02 10.03
CA ASN A 62 6.09 -9.94 11.12
C ASN A 62 4.59 -10.07 11.42
N SER A 63 3.82 -9.01 11.24
CA SER A 63 2.38 -9.03 11.49
C SER A 63 1.64 -9.76 10.37
N ILE A 64 2.01 -9.54 9.10
CA ILE A 64 1.35 -10.20 7.97
C ILE A 64 1.60 -11.72 7.94
N THR A 65 2.79 -12.18 8.31
CA THR A 65 3.12 -13.61 8.42
C THR A 65 2.35 -14.33 9.54
N LYS A 66 1.85 -13.59 10.54
CA LYS A 66 1.01 -14.14 11.62
C LYS A 66 -0.46 -14.26 11.24
N VAL A 67 -0.90 -13.67 10.12
CA VAL A 67 -2.28 -13.79 9.63
C VAL A 67 -2.45 -15.17 9.02
N LYS A 68 -3.18 -16.06 9.71
CA LYS A 68 -3.41 -17.45 9.26
C LYS A 68 -4.57 -17.58 8.27
N ASP A 69 -5.47 -16.61 8.25
CA ASP A 69 -6.64 -16.63 7.38
C ASP A 69 -6.24 -16.15 5.98
N ILE A 70 -6.28 -17.07 5.01
CA ILE A 70 -5.94 -16.80 3.60
C ILE A 70 -6.87 -15.74 3.00
N VAL A 71 -8.14 -15.69 3.40
CA VAL A 71 -9.08 -14.68 2.91
C VAL A 71 -8.66 -13.29 3.38
N ILE A 72 -8.21 -13.16 4.64
CA ILE A 72 -7.68 -11.90 5.17
C ILE A 72 -6.36 -11.53 4.47
N LEU A 73 -5.45 -12.49 4.25
CA LEU A 73 -4.21 -12.26 3.50
C LEU A 73 -4.49 -11.74 2.09
N CYS A 74 -5.40 -12.38 1.36
CA CYS A 74 -5.82 -11.93 0.04
C CYS A 74 -6.40 -10.50 0.07
N GLU A 75 -7.19 -10.16 1.09
CA GLU A 75 -7.73 -8.80 1.26
C GLU A 75 -6.62 -7.77 1.51
N VAL A 76 -5.62 -8.09 2.34
CA VAL A 76 -4.44 -7.24 2.55
C VAL A 76 -3.69 -7.04 1.24
N LEU A 77 -3.37 -8.11 0.51
CA LEU A 77 -2.61 -8.03 -0.74
C LEU A 77 -3.36 -7.26 -1.82
N ALA A 78 -4.67 -7.49 -1.95
CA ALA A 78 -5.51 -6.72 -2.88
C ALA A 78 -5.52 -5.22 -2.52
N LEU A 79 -5.59 -4.88 -1.23
CA LEU A 79 -5.46 -3.51 -0.77
C LEU A 79 -4.10 -2.91 -1.12
N LEU A 80 -3.00 -3.63 -0.87
CA LEU A 80 -1.64 -3.19 -1.23
C LEU A 80 -1.54 -2.88 -2.73
N THR A 81 -1.96 -3.81 -3.58
CA THR A 81 -1.94 -3.63 -5.04
C THR A 81 -2.75 -2.41 -5.46
N LYS A 82 -3.95 -2.23 -4.91
CA LYS A 82 -4.84 -1.09 -5.19
C LYS A 82 -4.21 0.24 -4.76
N LEU A 83 -3.64 0.32 -3.57
CA LEU A 83 -2.99 1.53 -3.06
C LEU A 83 -1.75 1.90 -3.88
N LEU A 84 -0.96 0.89 -4.22
CA LEU A 84 0.25 1.06 -5.00
C LEU A 84 -0.04 1.42 -6.45
N SER A 85 -1.17 1.00 -7.02
CA SER A 85 -1.63 1.46 -8.34
C SER A 85 -2.21 2.89 -8.33
N GLY A 86 -2.10 3.62 -7.21
CA GLY A 86 -2.46 5.04 -7.12
C GLY A 86 -3.86 5.31 -6.57
N TRP A 87 -4.66 4.29 -6.25
CA TRP A 87 -5.98 4.51 -5.66
C TRP A 87 -5.89 5.12 -4.26
N ARG A 88 -6.83 6.00 -3.91
CA ARG A 88 -6.92 6.63 -2.58
C ARG A 88 -8.34 6.53 -2.05
N GLN A 89 -8.47 6.37 -0.75
CA GLN A 89 -9.77 6.41 -0.09
C GLN A 89 -10.38 7.81 -0.21
N PRO A 90 -11.68 7.91 -0.55
CA PRO A 90 -12.43 9.15 -0.44
C PRO A 90 -12.36 9.71 0.98
N LEU A 91 -12.34 11.04 1.10
CA LEU A 91 -12.17 11.73 2.39
C LEU A 91 -13.30 11.40 3.38
N GLU A 92 -14.51 11.21 2.87
CA GLU A 92 -15.73 10.89 3.64
C GLU A 92 -15.65 9.54 4.35
N ASP A 93 -14.87 8.59 3.81
CA ASP A 93 -14.76 7.24 4.34
C ASP A 93 -13.59 7.07 5.34
N LYS A 94 -12.75 8.11 5.54
CA LYS A 94 -11.53 7.98 6.36
C LYS A 94 -11.80 7.78 7.85
N GLY A 95 -13.01 8.05 8.32
CA GLY A 95 -13.36 8.05 9.74
C GLY A 95 -12.53 9.07 10.54
N THR A 96 -13.00 9.41 11.73
CA THR A 96 -12.22 10.32 12.60
C THR A 96 -11.05 9.55 13.20
N LEU A 97 -9.82 9.87 12.78
CA LEU A 97 -8.61 9.44 13.49
C LEU A 97 -8.53 10.25 14.78
N VAL A 98 -8.96 9.67 15.90
CA VAL A 98 -8.83 10.30 17.23
C VAL A 98 -7.43 10.00 17.77
N TYR A 99 -6.42 10.60 17.18
CA TYR A 99 -5.05 10.59 17.70
C TYR A 99 -4.59 12.04 17.89
N ASP A 100 -3.86 12.29 18.97
CA ASP A 100 -3.15 13.55 19.18
C ASP A 100 -1.79 13.51 18.46
N GLY A 101 -1.22 14.68 18.17
CA GLY A 101 0.13 14.78 17.63
C GLY A 101 0.27 14.85 16.10
N THR A 102 1.51 14.72 15.65
CA THR A 102 1.94 14.84 14.25
C THR A 102 1.49 13.64 13.42
N SER A 103 1.41 12.47 14.04
CA SER A 103 0.96 11.21 13.48
C SER A 103 -0.47 11.31 12.93
N ALA A 104 -1.35 12.07 13.59
CA ALA A 104 -2.72 12.30 13.14
C ALA A 104 -2.83 12.89 11.72
N GLN A 105 -1.77 13.57 11.25
CA GLN A 105 -1.75 14.25 9.95
C GLN A 105 -1.20 13.37 8.83
N LEU A 106 -0.48 12.29 9.16
CA LEU A 106 0.25 11.47 8.19
C LEU A 106 -0.25 10.02 8.13
N LEU A 107 -0.76 9.48 9.24
CA LEU A 107 -1.22 8.09 9.31
C LEU A 107 -2.47 7.87 8.47
N GLU A 108 -2.40 6.83 7.65
CA GLU A 108 -3.53 6.27 6.94
C GLU A 108 -3.77 4.85 7.44
N LYS A 109 -5.05 4.48 7.54
CA LYS A 109 -5.46 3.14 7.94
C LYS A 109 -6.61 2.66 7.09
N TYR A 110 -6.69 1.35 6.89
CA TYR A 110 -7.81 0.70 6.23
C TYR A 110 -8.35 -0.40 7.13
N LYS A 111 -9.67 -0.45 7.32
CA LYS A 111 -10.29 -1.55 8.04
C LYS A 111 -10.46 -2.73 7.09
N ILE A 112 -9.96 -3.89 7.48
CA ILE A 112 -10.17 -5.17 6.79
C ILE A 112 -10.85 -6.17 7.73
N LYS A 113 -11.19 -7.36 7.23
CA LYS A 113 -11.74 -8.44 8.08
C LYS A 113 -10.78 -8.83 9.21
N GLY A 114 -11.34 -9.50 10.23
CA GLY A 114 -10.58 -9.94 11.41
C GLY A 114 -10.17 -8.82 12.37
N ASN A 115 -10.81 -7.64 12.28
CA ASN A 115 -10.50 -6.45 13.09
C ASN A 115 -9.06 -5.95 12.91
N LEU A 116 -8.42 -6.27 11.78
CA LEU A 116 -7.08 -5.83 11.45
C LEU A 116 -7.10 -4.54 10.64
N ASN A 117 -6.00 -3.79 10.73
CA ASN A 117 -5.86 -2.51 10.05
C ASN A 117 -4.43 -2.36 9.52
N PRO A 118 -4.20 -2.46 8.21
CA PRO A 118 -2.94 -2.02 7.60
C PRO A 118 -2.75 -0.52 7.79
N ILE A 119 -1.62 -0.14 8.37
CA ILE A 119 -1.26 1.25 8.68
C ILE A 119 -0.08 1.67 7.80
N TRP A 120 -0.17 2.84 7.17
CA TRP A 120 0.90 3.35 6.31
C TRP A 120 0.98 4.88 6.34
N THR A 121 2.11 5.40 5.86
CA THR A 121 2.32 6.84 5.62
C THR A 121 3.04 7.06 4.30
N VAL A 122 3.07 8.31 3.83
CA VAL A 122 4.02 8.73 2.81
C VAL A 122 5.32 9.14 3.49
N ASP A 123 6.44 8.57 3.05
CA ASP A 123 7.79 9.02 3.36
C ASP A 123 8.41 9.62 2.08
N ILE A 124 9.51 10.35 2.23
CA ILE A 124 10.26 10.89 1.11
C ILE A 124 11.72 10.47 1.18
N LEU A 125 12.25 10.10 0.02
CA LEU A 125 13.67 9.94 -0.20
C LEU A 125 14.16 11.13 -1.01
N GLN A 126 15.16 11.85 -0.47
CA GLN A 126 15.83 12.91 -1.21
C GLN A 126 16.69 12.29 -2.30
N GLY A 127 16.31 12.52 -3.55
CA GLY A 127 17.19 12.29 -4.70
C GLY A 127 18.06 13.52 -4.97
N ASN A 128 18.92 13.42 -5.98
CA ASN A 128 19.85 14.50 -6.33
C ASN A 128 19.14 15.78 -6.82
N VAL A 129 17.97 15.66 -7.46
CA VAL A 129 17.25 16.78 -8.12
C VAL A 129 15.75 16.82 -7.76
N HIS A 130 15.21 15.74 -7.19
CA HIS A 130 13.78 15.64 -6.85
C HIS A 130 13.57 14.74 -5.63
N TYR A 131 12.44 14.90 -4.96
CA TYR A 131 11.99 13.96 -3.94
C TYR A 131 11.21 12.82 -4.57
N ILE A 132 11.49 11.60 -4.11
CA ILE A 132 10.74 10.41 -4.47
C ILE A 132 9.84 10.05 -3.29
N GLN A 133 8.53 9.97 -3.54
CA GLN A 133 7.58 9.53 -2.53
C GLN A 133 7.60 8.01 -2.37
N ILE A 134 7.60 7.55 -1.12
CA ILE A 134 7.57 6.14 -0.76
C ILE A 134 6.33 5.89 0.09
N MET A 135 5.53 4.90 -0.29
CA MET A 135 4.45 4.38 0.52
C MET A 135 5.04 3.42 1.56
N LYS A 136 5.08 3.84 2.82
CA LYS A 136 5.69 3.08 3.91
C LYS A 136 4.62 2.43 4.78
N PHE A 137 4.55 1.10 4.74
CA PHE A 137 3.65 0.30 5.57
C PHE A 137 4.32 -0.03 6.90
N TRP A 138 3.70 0.41 7.99
CA TRP A 138 4.26 0.35 9.33
C TRP A 138 3.88 -0.90 10.09
N ASP A 139 2.62 -1.35 10.00
CA ASP A 139 2.14 -2.53 10.70
C ASP A 139 0.74 -2.95 10.20
N ILE A 140 0.29 -4.15 10.59
CA ILE A 140 -1.09 -4.62 10.49
C ILE A 140 -1.58 -4.93 11.91
N LEU A 141 -2.45 -4.07 12.45
CA LEU A 141 -2.80 -4.12 13.87
C LEU A 141 -4.31 -4.08 14.13
N PRO A 142 -4.76 -4.72 15.23
CA PRO A 142 -6.06 -4.41 15.81
C PRO A 142 -6.21 -2.93 16.16
N PHE A 143 -7.44 -2.42 16.08
CA PHE A 143 -7.73 -1.00 16.33
C PHE A 143 -7.19 -0.50 17.69
N CYS A 144 -7.31 -1.33 18.74
CA CYS A 144 -6.86 -1.00 20.09
C CYS A 144 -5.34 -0.76 20.23
N HIS A 145 -4.54 -1.26 19.29
CA HIS A 145 -3.08 -1.11 19.31
C HIS A 145 -2.58 0.07 18.47
N ILE A 146 -3.43 0.66 17.61
CA ILE A 146 -3.05 1.79 16.76
C ILE A 146 -2.60 3.02 17.58
N PRO A 147 -3.23 3.41 18.71
CA PRO A 147 -2.75 4.55 19.51
C PRO A 147 -1.30 4.38 20.00
N LYS A 148 -0.88 3.15 20.31
CA LYS A 148 0.50 2.86 20.73
C LYS A 148 1.47 3.04 19.56
N LEU A 149 1.09 2.63 18.36
CA LEU A 149 1.87 2.87 17.14
C LEU A 149 1.94 4.37 16.83
N ALA A 150 0.82 5.09 16.90
CA ALA A 150 0.74 6.54 16.65
C ALA A 150 1.74 7.31 17.53
N LYS A 151 1.76 7.05 18.85
CA LYS A 151 2.73 7.67 19.78
C LYS A 151 4.19 7.38 19.44
N ARG A 152 4.52 6.16 18.99
CA ARG A 152 5.88 5.83 18.52
C ARG A 152 6.22 6.65 17.26
N LEU A 153 5.27 6.78 16.36
CA LEU A 153 5.44 7.52 15.11
C LEU A 153 5.50 9.03 15.32
N ASP A 154 4.85 9.58 16.35
CA ASP A 154 5.01 10.98 16.74
C ASP A 154 6.46 11.32 17.06
N ILE A 155 7.18 10.42 17.74
CA ILE A 155 8.62 10.60 18.02
C ILE A 155 9.43 10.58 16.72
N VAL A 156 9.09 9.66 15.79
CA VAL A 156 9.77 9.57 14.49
C VAL A 156 9.54 10.83 13.67
N PHE A 157 8.29 11.31 13.60
CA PHE A 157 7.92 12.48 12.80
C PHE A 157 8.35 13.79 13.46
N GLY A 158 8.53 13.83 14.78
CA GLY A 158 9.13 14.96 15.49
C GLY A 158 10.55 15.29 15.02
N ASN A 159 11.25 14.32 14.42
CA ASN A 159 12.57 14.53 13.85
C ASN A 159 12.54 14.99 12.37
N PHE A 160 11.36 15.13 11.76
CA PHE A 160 11.25 15.59 10.38
C PHE A 160 11.40 17.12 10.33
N THR A 161 12.11 17.60 9.31
CA THR A 161 12.11 19.04 8.99
C THR A 161 10.71 19.47 8.55
N VAL A 162 10.43 20.77 8.62
CA VAL A 162 9.16 21.34 8.14
C VAL A 162 8.92 20.99 6.67
N ASP A 163 9.96 21.06 5.83
CA ASP A 163 9.87 20.71 4.42
C ASP A 163 9.53 19.25 4.22
N LYS A 164 10.22 18.34 4.92
CA LYS A 164 9.91 16.91 4.87
C LYS A 164 8.48 16.63 5.32
N MET A 165 8.03 17.28 6.39
CA MET A 165 6.66 17.16 6.87
C MET A 165 5.65 17.56 5.80
N ASN A 166 5.85 18.70 5.14
CA ASN A 166 4.98 19.20 4.09
C ASN A 166 4.91 18.25 2.89
N HIS A 167 6.04 17.67 2.50
CA HIS A 167 6.07 16.67 1.42
C HIS A 167 5.41 15.35 1.79
N CYS A 168 5.54 14.89 3.03
CA CYS A 168 4.86 13.69 3.51
C CYS A 168 3.33 13.87 3.58
N ARG A 169 2.84 15.10 3.78
CA ARG A 169 1.40 15.40 3.74
C ARG A 169 0.84 15.34 2.31
N TYR A 170 1.61 15.78 1.32
CA TYR A 170 1.15 15.84 -0.07
C TYR A 170 1.27 14.47 -0.75
N LYS A 171 0.22 13.98 -1.41
CA LYS A 171 0.24 12.68 -2.11
C LYS A 171 0.22 12.91 -3.62
N CYS A 172 1.39 12.98 -4.25
CA CYS A 172 1.49 13.24 -5.68
C CYS A 172 1.25 11.97 -6.48
N ILE A 173 0.29 11.98 -7.40
CA ILE A 173 -0.03 10.81 -8.25
C ILE A 173 1.16 10.43 -9.14
N ASP A 174 1.95 11.40 -9.59
CA ASP A 174 3.07 11.20 -10.52
C ASP A 174 4.39 10.76 -9.84
N ARG A 175 4.36 10.46 -8.53
CA ARG A 175 5.51 10.08 -7.67
C ARG A 175 6.62 11.13 -7.50
N ILE A 176 6.76 12.04 -8.45
CA ILE A 176 7.84 13.02 -8.52
C ILE A 176 7.28 14.37 -8.12
N LEU A 177 7.84 14.92 -7.04
CA LEU A 177 7.68 16.34 -6.75
C LEU A 177 8.80 17.08 -7.47
N LEU A 178 8.48 17.63 -8.64
CA LEU A 178 9.34 18.57 -9.36
C LEU A 178 9.09 19.96 -8.77
N PHE A 179 10.15 20.67 -8.40
CA PHE A 179 10.03 22.08 -8.04
C PHE A 179 10.18 22.97 -9.27
N GLN A 180 9.41 24.06 -9.25
CA GLN A 180 9.78 25.33 -9.87
C GLN A 180 10.48 26.19 -8.83
#